data_AF-A0A9D7CTL1-F1
#
_entry.id   AF-A0A9D7CTL1-F1
#
_cell.length_a   1.000
_cell.length_b   1.000
_cell.length_c   1.000
_cell.angle_alpha   90.00
_cell.angle_beta   90.00
_cell.angle_gamma   90.00
#
_symmetry.space_group_name_H-M   'P 1'
#
loop_
_entity.id
_entity.type
_entity.pdbx_description
1 polymer ?
#
loop_
_entity_poly.entity_id
_entity_poly.type
_entity_poly.pdbx_seq_one_letter_code
_entity_poly.pdbx_strand_id
1 'polypeptide(L)'
;MRSLRWLPVLVFTSLALPSSVGCSSTSEEEVSEDDAALTTAESLQDEVRLLGGSPEEVAQLFRLVDKRIADLEAKKAASKVQAKADVEAYSGNQWARSFFRQDEKEAAIDARASDIFDRPERRALAGAKTQRQLVDELGKLLAAGTAGSLDEPTARAAYIRRGYVEIAIAIQLTDESGFGGQLVARIQHILQKTFPWLGKMFKGMKRDRPAAGLEGEAVNIDRSGPEDQLWKKDPINSTVWHPRSAADITPANLYRGPWFNGTSVPRTPKPGELWKLAGFRSQASDGSHPSIDIINGSDEVKLKFRDQMDVFEEGPNTRIMWALGYDTDPNYVFKEVRVEPRVVVAAAASVERIGLKFGPKDDRTVPGRPPQGLSITVNPIKKAPGGDNITIHFRDGHDETGDIALDSLKRAEDDRPFLDSMEFVTVKRVFGEVDAPNKRDAVGLWDFDGDGQVDTREVRAIGIILGAWLGNSDVKFNNTRLDVERPKNGGEAKYFHALPDVGHLTRNFGFTVDIDPKAGFFHPDMNVSTVRAFDRTTQNDAKWAVAKLASLSEEQIVASVAAGAFNDEALALYAEKLVARRDALVRMFGLEGEFALLRPNGPNQTPPPRRFTGAE
;
A
#
# COMPACT_ATOMS: atom_id res chain seq x y z
N MET A 1 33.55 -30.39 -29.46
CA MET A 1 32.33 -31.20 -29.57
C MET A 1 32.27 -32.23 -28.44
N ARG A 2 31.64 -31.87 -27.31
CA ARG A 2 31.09 -32.82 -26.33
C ARG A 2 29.77 -32.22 -25.85
N SER A 3 28.72 -33.01 -25.98
CA SER A 3 27.31 -32.65 -25.90
C SER A 3 26.89 -32.11 -24.53
N LEU A 4 26.33 -30.90 -24.51
CA LEU A 4 25.44 -30.45 -23.45
C LEU A 4 24.19 -31.34 -23.44
N ARG A 5 23.82 -31.84 -22.26
CA ARG A 5 22.62 -32.62 -22.04
C ARG A 5 22.08 -32.26 -20.65
N TRP A 6 20.83 -31.80 -20.64
CA TRP A 6 19.88 -31.66 -19.51
C TRP A 6 20.01 -30.43 -18.57
N LEU A 7 19.17 -29.42 -18.81
CA LEU A 7 18.49 -28.67 -17.76
C LEU A 7 17.09 -29.29 -17.61
N PRO A 8 16.61 -29.65 -16.40
CA PRO A 8 15.19 -29.90 -16.20
C PRO A 8 14.48 -28.57 -16.01
N VAL A 9 13.48 -28.32 -16.86
CA VAL A 9 12.39 -27.38 -16.58
C VAL A 9 11.64 -27.95 -15.37
N LEU A 10 11.77 -27.28 -14.23
CA LEU A 10 11.04 -27.60 -13.01
C LEU A 10 9.64 -26.99 -13.13
N VAL A 11 8.70 -27.79 -13.63
CA VAL A 11 7.27 -27.54 -13.54
C VAL A 11 6.86 -27.73 -12.08
N PHE A 12 6.52 -26.63 -11.39
CA PHE A 12 5.82 -26.72 -10.12
C PHE A 12 4.38 -27.12 -10.42
N THR A 13 3.99 -28.33 -10.01
CA THR A 13 2.59 -28.75 -9.99
C THR A 13 1.90 -28.06 -8.81
N SER A 14 0.99 -27.14 -9.11
CA SER A 14 0.10 -26.52 -8.14
C SER A 14 -0.88 -27.56 -7.59
N LEU A 15 -1.04 -27.57 -6.27
CA LEU A 15 -2.07 -28.34 -5.57
C LEU A 15 -3.43 -27.73 -5.93
N ALA A 16 -4.17 -28.37 -6.82
CA ALA A 16 -5.55 -28.00 -7.14
C ALA A 16 -6.40 -28.05 -5.86
N LEU A 17 -6.84 -26.88 -5.38
CA LEU A 17 -7.87 -26.77 -4.35
C LEU A 17 -9.23 -26.74 -5.05
N PRO A 18 -10.24 -27.48 -4.57
CA PRO A 18 -11.56 -27.47 -5.17
C PRO A 18 -12.23 -26.10 -4.94
N SER A 19 -12.61 -25.43 -6.03
CA SER A 19 -13.47 -24.26 -6.01
C SER A 19 -14.87 -24.66 -5.52
N SER A 20 -15.36 -23.98 -4.48
CA SER A 20 -16.70 -24.22 -3.93
C SER A 20 -17.73 -23.24 -4.50
N VAL A 21 -18.54 -23.76 -5.42
CA VAL A 21 -20.01 -23.58 -5.64
C VAL A 21 -20.56 -22.22 -6.14
N GLY A 22 -21.29 -22.27 -7.27
CA GLY A 22 -22.36 -21.31 -7.61
C GLY A 22 -22.87 -21.29 -9.06
N CYS A 23 -23.75 -22.22 -9.43
CA CYS A 23 -24.48 -22.42 -10.70
C CYS A 23 -24.71 -21.23 -11.68
N SER A 24 -24.14 -21.31 -12.90
CA SER A 24 -24.89 -21.36 -14.17
C SER A 24 -23.99 -21.91 -15.29
N SER A 25 -24.35 -23.05 -15.88
CA SER A 25 -23.57 -23.73 -16.91
C SER A 25 -23.82 -23.14 -18.29
N THR A 26 -22.97 -22.23 -18.72
CA THR A 26 -22.57 -22.13 -20.14
C THR A 26 -21.24 -22.84 -20.26
N SER A 27 -21.10 -23.72 -21.25
CA SER A 27 -19.86 -24.44 -21.55
C SER A 27 -18.82 -23.45 -22.09
N GLU A 28 -18.24 -22.65 -21.21
CA GLU A 28 -17.04 -21.89 -21.51
C GLU A 28 -15.86 -22.84 -21.33
N GLU A 29 -15.04 -22.99 -22.37
CA GLU A 29 -13.77 -23.68 -22.27
C GLU A 29 -12.98 -22.99 -21.14
N GLU A 30 -12.77 -23.69 -20.02
CA GLU A 30 -11.91 -23.23 -18.94
C GLU A 30 -10.49 -23.14 -19.50
N VAL A 31 -10.13 -21.96 -20.02
CA VAL A 31 -8.74 -21.60 -20.26
C VAL A 31 -8.06 -21.67 -18.90
N SER A 32 -7.02 -22.50 -18.78
CA SER A 32 -6.31 -22.63 -17.51
C SER A 32 -5.71 -21.28 -17.12
N GLU A 33 -5.67 -20.96 -15.82
CA GLU A 33 -5.04 -19.72 -15.33
C GLU A 33 -3.59 -19.58 -15.84
N ASP A 34 -2.89 -20.70 -16.01
CA ASP A 34 -1.53 -20.78 -16.55
C ASP A 34 -1.46 -20.30 -18.02
N ASP A 35 -2.45 -20.63 -18.85
CA ASP A 35 -2.50 -20.20 -20.25
C ASP A 35 -2.77 -18.69 -20.37
N ALA A 36 -3.57 -18.13 -19.46
CA ALA A 36 -3.84 -16.68 -19.42
C ALA A 36 -2.60 -15.87 -19.01
N ALA A 37 -1.86 -16.34 -17.99
CA ALA A 37 -0.61 -15.73 -17.56
C ALA A 37 0.47 -15.81 -18.67
N LEU A 38 0.59 -16.95 -19.35
CA LEU A 38 1.54 -17.11 -20.45
C LEU A 38 1.20 -16.20 -21.64
N THR A 39 -0.07 -16.16 -22.05
CA THR A 39 -0.54 -15.28 -23.14
C THR A 39 -0.25 -13.81 -22.82
N THR A 40 -0.43 -13.43 -21.56
CA THR A 40 -0.13 -12.08 -21.06
C THR A 40 1.36 -11.77 -21.13
N ALA A 41 2.21 -12.70 -20.68
CA ALA A 41 3.65 -12.55 -20.73
C ALA A 41 4.18 -12.43 -22.17
N GLU A 42 3.66 -13.23 -23.10
CA GLU A 42 3.99 -13.16 -24.52
C GLU A 42 3.57 -11.81 -25.14
N SER A 43 2.35 -11.33 -24.84
CA SER A 43 1.89 -10.00 -25.27
C SER A 43 2.79 -8.88 -24.75
N LEU A 44 3.21 -8.95 -23.48
CA LEU A 44 4.13 -7.96 -22.90
C LEU A 44 5.50 -8.01 -23.54
N GLN A 45 6.02 -9.21 -23.83
CA GLN A 45 7.29 -9.37 -24.52
C GLN A 45 7.26 -8.74 -25.93
N ASP A 46 6.16 -8.92 -26.66
CA ASP A 46 5.96 -8.29 -27.96
C ASP A 46 5.89 -6.76 -27.87
N GLU A 47 5.18 -6.22 -26.88
CA GLU A 47 5.12 -4.76 -26.65
C GLU A 47 6.50 -4.20 -26.29
N VAL A 48 7.27 -4.89 -25.43
CA VAL A 48 8.63 -4.52 -25.06
C VAL A 48 9.57 -4.51 -26.26
N ARG A 49 9.41 -5.49 -27.18
CA ARG A 49 10.15 -5.48 -28.43
C ARG A 49 9.85 -4.24 -29.26
N LEU A 50 8.57 -3.84 -29.37
CA LEU A 50 8.17 -2.65 -30.11
C LEU A 50 8.68 -1.35 -29.49
N LEU A 51 8.83 -1.27 -28.16
CA LEU A 51 9.43 -0.11 -27.48
C LEU A 51 10.90 0.14 -27.86
N GLY A 52 11.62 -0.92 -28.24
CA GLY A 52 13.01 -0.82 -28.68
C GLY A 52 13.17 -0.52 -30.17
N GLY A 53 12.07 -0.48 -30.90
CA GLY A 53 12.05 -0.50 -32.35
C GLY A 53 12.15 0.86 -33.05
N SER A 54 12.05 0.76 -34.37
CA SER A 54 11.89 1.84 -35.35
C SER A 54 10.64 2.71 -35.09
N PRO A 55 10.54 3.90 -35.70
CA PRO A 55 9.32 4.71 -35.66
C PRO A 55 8.05 3.92 -36.06
N GLU A 56 8.17 2.99 -37.01
CA GLU A 56 7.08 2.12 -37.46
C GLU A 56 6.61 1.15 -36.37
N GLU A 57 7.54 0.56 -35.62
CA GLU A 57 7.26 -0.34 -34.50
C GLU A 57 6.63 0.42 -33.32
N VAL A 58 7.13 1.63 -33.01
CA VAL A 58 6.49 2.49 -32.00
C VAL A 58 5.10 2.94 -32.45
N ALA A 59 4.88 3.19 -33.74
CA ALA A 59 3.53 3.46 -34.27
C ALA A 59 2.62 2.23 -34.18
N GLN A 60 3.15 1.01 -34.31
CA GLN A 60 2.40 -0.22 -34.05
C GLN A 60 2.02 -0.34 -32.57
N LEU A 61 2.96 -0.09 -31.66
CA LEU A 61 2.69 -0.08 -30.22
C LEU A 61 1.61 0.93 -29.87
N PHE A 62 1.66 2.13 -30.46
CA PHE A 62 0.63 3.16 -30.28
C PHE A 62 -0.76 2.65 -30.64
N ARG A 63 -0.91 1.93 -31.77
CA ARG A 63 -2.19 1.33 -32.18
C ARG A 63 -2.68 0.26 -31.21
N LEU A 64 -1.77 -0.56 -30.66
CA LEU A 64 -2.11 -1.59 -29.67
C LEU A 64 -2.64 -0.96 -28.38
N VAL A 65 -1.96 0.07 -27.88
CA VAL A 65 -2.38 0.78 -26.66
C VAL A 65 -3.69 1.55 -26.89
N ASP A 66 -3.86 2.22 -28.03
CA ASP A 66 -5.12 2.90 -28.37
C ASP A 66 -6.29 1.92 -28.45
N LYS A 67 -6.09 0.72 -29.03
CA LYS A 67 -7.10 -0.35 -29.03
C LYS A 67 -7.44 -0.78 -27.61
N ARG A 68 -6.44 -1.06 -26.75
CA ARG A 68 -6.66 -1.42 -25.34
C ARG A 68 -7.46 -0.36 -24.60
N ILE A 69 -7.16 0.93 -24.79
CA ILE A 69 -7.92 2.04 -24.20
C ILE A 69 -9.37 2.04 -24.71
N ALA A 70 -9.58 1.87 -26.01
CA ALA A 70 -10.92 1.85 -26.60
C ALA A 70 -11.75 0.68 -26.06
N ASP A 71 -11.16 -0.51 -25.96
CA ASP A 71 -11.81 -1.71 -25.43
C ASP A 71 -12.21 -1.51 -23.94
N LEU A 72 -11.33 -0.93 -23.13
CA LEU A 72 -11.59 -0.64 -21.71
C LEU A 72 -12.63 0.47 -21.51
N GLU A 73 -12.62 1.52 -22.33
CA GLU A 73 -13.66 2.57 -22.29
C GLU A 73 -15.02 2.03 -22.76
N ALA A 74 -15.04 1.17 -23.78
CA ALA A 74 -16.25 0.49 -24.23
C ALA A 74 -16.80 -0.41 -23.11
N LYS A 75 -15.94 -1.16 -22.42
CA LYS A 75 -16.32 -1.97 -21.26
C LYS A 75 -16.88 -1.12 -20.12
N LYS A 76 -16.20 -0.01 -19.77
CA LYS A 76 -16.70 0.95 -18.77
C LYS A 76 -18.08 1.51 -19.12
N ALA A 77 -18.29 1.90 -20.38
CA ALA A 77 -19.57 2.39 -20.86
C ALA A 77 -20.65 1.29 -20.79
N ALA A 78 -20.33 0.06 -21.20
CA ALA A 78 -21.22 -1.08 -21.11
C ALA A 78 -21.59 -1.41 -19.64
N SER A 79 -20.63 -1.35 -18.72
CA SER A 79 -20.88 -1.53 -17.28
C SER A 79 -21.83 -0.49 -16.72
N LYS A 80 -21.78 0.77 -17.18
CA LYS A 80 -22.76 1.79 -16.78
C LYS A 80 -24.16 1.52 -17.34
N VAL A 81 -24.26 1.04 -18.57
CA VAL A 81 -25.54 0.61 -19.16
C VAL A 81 -26.12 -0.57 -18.41
N GLN A 82 -25.29 -1.59 -18.11
CA GLN A 82 -25.70 -2.76 -17.33
C GLN A 82 -26.12 -2.36 -15.91
N ALA A 83 -25.33 -1.53 -15.23
CA ALA A 83 -25.66 -1.04 -13.89
C ALA A 83 -27.01 -0.30 -13.86
N LYS A 84 -27.27 0.52 -14.89
CA LYS A 84 -28.57 1.18 -15.06
C LYS A 84 -29.70 0.16 -15.21
N ALA A 85 -29.53 -0.83 -16.09
CA ALA A 85 -30.54 -1.87 -16.29
C ALA A 85 -30.79 -2.69 -15.01
N ASP A 86 -29.73 -3.08 -14.29
CA ASP A 86 -29.79 -3.78 -13.02
C ASP A 86 -30.62 -2.99 -11.99
N VAL A 87 -30.28 -1.71 -11.78
CA VAL A 87 -30.92 -0.85 -10.78
C VAL A 87 -32.36 -0.49 -11.19
N GLU A 88 -32.64 -0.32 -12.47
CA GLU A 88 -34.00 -0.10 -12.99
C GLU A 88 -34.90 -1.32 -12.83
N ALA A 89 -34.31 -2.52 -12.83
CA ALA A 89 -35.01 -3.78 -12.60
C ALA A 89 -35.22 -4.11 -11.10
N TYR A 90 -34.74 -3.28 -10.17
CA TYR A 90 -34.94 -3.53 -8.74
C TYR A 90 -36.43 -3.53 -8.38
N SER A 91 -36.89 -4.67 -7.86
CA SER A 91 -38.18 -4.82 -7.19
C SER A 91 -38.25 -3.97 -5.91
N GLY A 92 -39.46 -3.74 -5.38
CA GLY A 92 -39.63 -3.05 -4.10
C GLY A 92 -38.84 -3.70 -2.95
N ASN A 93 -38.72 -5.04 -2.95
CA ASN A 93 -37.91 -5.77 -1.96
C ASN A 93 -36.40 -5.54 -2.15
N GLN A 94 -35.93 -5.42 -3.39
CA GLN A 94 -34.52 -5.09 -3.66
C GLN A 94 -34.21 -3.65 -3.27
N TRP A 95 -35.11 -2.70 -3.53
CA TRP A 95 -34.96 -1.33 -3.02
C TRP A 95 -35.00 -1.28 -1.49
N ALA A 96 -35.85 -2.09 -0.83
CA ALA A 96 -35.90 -2.18 0.62
C ALA A 96 -34.59 -2.73 1.23
N ARG A 97 -33.86 -3.60 0.52
CA ARG A 97 -32.56 -4.15 0.93
C ARG A 97 -31.35 -3.39 0.39
N SER A 98 -31.57 -2.45 -0.52
CA SER A 98 -30.52 -1.60 -1.06
C SER A 98 -30.11 -0.57 0.00
N PHE A 99 -28.82 -0.25 0.05
CA PHE A 99 -28.38 0.88 0.87
C PHE A 99 -28.85 2.21 0.26
N PHE A 100 -29.09 2.28 -1.05
CA PHE A 100 -29.61 3.47 -1.71
C PHE A 100 -31.14 3.51 -1.70
N ARG A 101 -31.71 4.70 -1.55
CA ARG A 101 -33.14 4.94 -1.71
C ARG A 101 -33.50 5.10 -3.18
N GLN A 102 -34.79 4.94 -3.48
CA GLN A 102 -35.29 5.04 -4.85
C GLN A 102 -35.11 6.47 -5.44
N ASP A 103 -35.11 7.50 -4.60
CA ASP A 103 -34.79 8.89 -5.00
C ASP A 103 -33.29 9.14 -5.19
N GLU A 104 -32.44 8.20 -4.76
CA GLU A 104 -30.97 8.19 -4.97
C GLU A 104 -30.56 7.22 -6.09
N LYS A 105 -31.47 6.96 -7.03
CA LYS A 105 -31.29 5.99 -8.12
C LYS A 105 -29.98 6.17 -8.90
N GLU A 106 -29.59 7.41 -9.22
CA GLU A 106 -28.35 7.66 -9.96
C GLU A 106 -27.10 7.28 -9.15
N ALA A 107 -27.09 7.52 -7.83
CA ALA A 107 -25.98 7.10 -6.97
C ALA A 107 -25.89 5.57 -6.89
N ALA A 108 -27.05 4.88 -6.87
CA ALA A 108 -27.08 3.42 -6.94
C ALA A 108 -26.52 2.90 -8.27
N ILE A 109 -26.84 3.56 -9.39
CA ILE A 109 -26.30 3.23 -10.72
C ILE A 109 -24.79 3.42 -10.75
N ASP A 110 -24.27 4.54 -10.25
CA ASP A 110 -22.82 4.81 -10.27
C ASP A 110 -22.04 3.86 -9.32
N ALA A 111 -22.62 3.53 -8.16
CA ALA A 111 -22.05 2.52 -7.27
C ALA A 111 -22.03 1.13 -7.92
N ARG A 112 -23.14 0.71 -8.55
CA ARG A 112 -23.21 -0.56 -9.28
C ARG A 112 -22.30 -0.59 -10.50
N ALA A 113 -22.17 0.52 -11.23
CA ALA A 113 -21.24 0.62 -12.35
C ALA A 113 -19.78 0.46 -11.90
N SER A 114 -19.44 0.97 -10.72
CA SER A 114 -18.11 0.81 -10.12
C SER A 114 -17.84 -0.58 -9.55
N ASP A 115 -18.90 -1.34 -9.27
CA ASP A 115 -18.82 -2.75 -8.88
C ASP A 115 -18.62 -3.65 -10.12
N ILE A 116 -19.32 -3.35 -11.23
CA ILE A 116 -19.18 -4.09 -12.50
C ILE A 116 -17.87 -3.75 -13.23
N PHE A 117 -17.55 -2.45 -13.39
CA PHE A 117 -16.25 -2.00 -13.91
C PHE A 117 -15.32 -1.75 -12.73
N ASP A 118 -14.79 -2.85 -12.19
CA ASP A 118 -14.15 -2.90 -10.88
C ASP A 118 -12.80 -2.16 -10.82
N ARG A 119 -12.10 -2.30 -9.70
CA ARG A 119 -10.84 -1.56 -9.50
C ARG A 119 -9.70 -2.05 -10.40
N PRO A 120 -9.42 -3.35 -10.56
CA PRO A 120 -8.50 -3.86 -11.58
C PRO A 120 -8.72 -3.22 -12.95
N GLU A 121 -9.96 -3.18 -13.45
CA GLU A 121 -10.26 -2.62 -14.77
C GLU A 121 -10.05 -1.11 -14.84
N ARG A 122 -10.43 -0.37 -13.78
CA ARG A 122 -10.15 1.08 -13.68
C ARG A 122 -8.65 1.37 -13.68
N ARG A 123 -7.87 0.56 -12.98
CA ARG A 123 -6.40 0.63 -12.92
C ARG A 123 -5.77 0.29 -14.26
N ALA A 124 -6.24 -0.76 -14.93
CA ALA A 124 -5.82 -1.11 -16.29
C ALA A 124 -6.09 0.05 -17.27
N LEU A 125 -7.26 0.69 -17.19
CA LEU A 125 -7.59 1.84 -18.03
C LEU A 125 -6.70 3.05 -17.73
N ALA A 126 -6.46 3.35 -16.45
CA ALA A 126 -5.55 4.41 -16.04
C ALA A 126 -4.12 4.11 -16.54
N GLY A 127 -3.62 2.89 -16.37
CA GLY A 127 -2.30 2.48 -16.82
C GLY A 127 -2.13 2.55 -18.33
N ALA A 128 -3.10 2.04 -19.09
CA ALA A 128 -3.09 2.09 -20.56
C ALA A 128 -3.03 3.55 -21.07
N LYS A 129 -3.77 4.47 -20.45
CA LYS A 129 -3.70 5.91 -20.78
C LYS A 129 -2.32 6.50 -20.54
N THR A 130 -1.64 6.10 -19.45
CA THR A 130 -0.26 6.53 -19.20
C THR A 130 0.72 5.92 -20.19
N GLN A 131 0.61 4.62 -20.45
CA GLN A 131 1.43 3.92 -21.46
C GLN A 131 1.34 4.64 -22.81
N ARG A 132 0.14 5.06 -23.22
CA ARG A 132 -0.06 5.84 -24.45
C ARG A 132 0.74 7.14 -24.45
N GLN A 133 0.71 7.89 -23.34
CA GLN A 133 1.47 9.14 -23.20
C GLN A 133 2.99 8.88 -23.29
N LEU A 134 3.47 7.83 -22.63
CA LEU A 134 4.87 7.41 -22.70
C LEU A 134 5.28 7.02 -24.13
N VAL A 135 4.44 6.27 -24.85
CA VAL A 135 4.70 5.89 -26.25
C VAL A 135 4.71 7.11 -27.18
N ASP A 136 3.79 8.06 -26.98
CA ASP A 136 3.76 9.33 -27.72
C ASP A 136 5.05 10.14 -27.50
N GLU A 137 5.51 10.25 -26.25
CA GLU A 137 6.78 10.91 -25.93
C GLU A 137 7.99 10.19 -26.53
N LEU A 138 8.03 8.86 -26.50
CA LEU A 138 9.09 8.08 -27.15
C LEU A 138 9.09 8.32 -28.67
N GLY A 139 7.92 8.32 -29.30
CA GLY A 139 7.76 8.62 -30.72
C GLY A 139 8.32 9.98 -31.10
N LYS A 140 8.10 11.01 -30.26
CA LYS A 140 8.70 12.35 -30.45
C LYS A 140 10.22 12.32 -30.38
N LEU A 141 10.80 11.59 -29.42
CA LEU A 141 12.26 11.46 -29.30
C LEU A 141 12.88 10.74 -30.50
N LEU A 142 12.23 9.67 -30.98
CA LEU A 142 12.66 8.91 -32.16
C LEU A 142 12.58 9.77 -33.42
N ALA A 143 11.47 10.47 -33.64
CA ALA A 143 11.30 11.38 -34.77
C ALA A 143 12.34 12.52 -34.76
N ALA A 144 12.75 12.97 -33.57
CA ALA A 144 13.80 13.97 -33.40
C ALA A 144 15.23 13.38 -33.46
N GLY A 145 15.40 12.06 -33.53
CA GLY A 145 16.72 11.41 -33.46
C GLY A 145 17.44 11.55 -32.11
N THR A 146 16.69 11.80 -31.03
CA THR A 146 17.23 12.08 -29.67
C THR A 146 16.96 10.96 -28.67
N ALA A 147 16.34 9.86 -29.10
CA ALA A 147 16.09 8.71 -28.23
C ALA A 147 17.35 7.89 -27.91
N GLY A 148 18.42 8.02 -28.72
CA GLY A 148 19.53 7.06 -28.70
C GLY A 148 19.14 5.73 -29.32
N SER A 149 19.98 4.70 -29.15
CA SER A 149 19.67 3.34 -29.62
C SER A 149 18.91 2.54 -28.55
N LEU A 150 18.63 1.27 -28.81
CA LEU A 150 18.09 0.37 -27.79
C LEU A 150 19.14 -0.01 -26.74
N ASP A 151 20.37 -0.27 -27.18
CA ASP A 151 21.50 -0.65 -26.33
C ASP A 151 22.09 0.56 -25.59
N GLU A 152 22.00 1.74 -26.19
CA GLU A 152 22.51 3.01 -25.66
C GLU A 152 21.41 4.08 -25.74
N PRO A 153 20.33 3.94 -24.97
CA PRO A 153 19.28 4.94 -24.90
C PRO A 153 19.80 6.23 -24.28
N THR A 154 19.23 7.36 -24.67
CA THR A 154 19.34 8.55 -23.83
C THR A 154 18.63 8.32 -22.49
N ALA A 155 19.06 9.02 -21.43
CA ALA A 155 18.45 8.88 -20.10
C ALA A 155 16.93 9.06 -20.12
N ARG A 156 16.43 9.95 -20.99
CA ARG A 156 15.01 10.18 -21.22
C ARG A 156 14.31 8.96 -21.83
N ALA A 157 14.86 8.41 -22.93
CA ALA A 157 14.27 7.24 -23.57
C ALA A 157 14.31 6.01 -22.63
N ALA A 158 15.37 5.85 -21.85
CA ALA A 158 15.48 4.79 -20.84
C ALA A 158 14.38 4.90 -19.77
N TYR A 159 14.16 6.11 -19.24
CA TYR A 159 13.07 6.38 -18.29
C TYR A 159 11.70 6.03 -18.87
N ILE A 160 11.41 6.47 -20.11
CA ILE A 160 10.13 6.20 -20.78
C ILE A 160 9.91 4.69 -20.98
N ARG A 161 10.92 3.99 -21.51
CA ARG A 161 10.85 2.54 -21.74
C ARG A 161 10.64 1.78 -20.43
N ARG A 162 11.38 2.14 -19.37
CA ARG A 162 11.21 1.54 -18.04
C ARG A 162 9.81 1.82 -17.50
N GLY A 163 9.35 3.06 -17.53
CA GLY A 163 8.02 3.44 -17.04
C GLY A 163 6.89 2.67 -17.72
N TYR A 164 7.00 2.42 -19.03
CA TYR A 164 6.03 1.60 -19.75
C TYR A 164 5.94 0.18 -19.18
N VAL A 165 7.10 -0.46 -18.97
CA VAL A 165 7.19 -1.84 -18.46
C VAL A 165 6.69 -1.92 -17.02
N GLU A 166 7.12 -1.00 -16.16
CA GLU A 166 6.69 -0.94 -14.75
C GLU A 166 5.16 -0.80 -14.65
N ILE A 167 4.55 0.05 -15.48
CA ILE A 167 3.09 0.18 -15.56
C ILE A 167 2.44 -1.11 -16.04
N ALA A 168 3.01 -1.76 -17.05
CA ALA A 168 2.46 -3.00 -17.58
C ALA A 168 2.46 -4.11 -16.52
N ILE A 169 3.57 -4.26 -15.80
CA ILE A 169 3.71 -5.20 -14.67
C ILE A 169 2.72 -4.82 -13.56
N ALA A 170 2.58 -3.54 -13.20
CA ALA A 170 1.69 -3.10 -12.14
C ALA A 170 0.19 -3.40 -12.42
N ILE A 171 -0.22 -3.30 -13.69
CA ILE A 171 -1.56 -3.71 -14.13
C ILE A 171 -1.73 -5.22 -13.87
N GLN A 172 -0.78 -6.05 -14.31
CA GLN A 172 -0.86 -7.51 -14.13
C GLN A 172 -0.82 -7.95 -12.67
N LEU A 173 0.06 -7.35 -11.86
CA LEU A 173 0.12 -7.62 -10.42
C LEU A 173 -1.19 -7.28 -9.71
N THR A 174 -2.00 -6.37 -10.25
CA THR A 174 -3.32 -6.07 -9.71
C THR A 174 -4.28 -7.25 -9.93
N ASP A 175 -4.25 -7.85 -11.12
CA ASP A 175 -5.10 -9.00 -11.48
C ASP A 175 -4.69 -10.25 -10.67
N GLU A 176 -3.39 -10.43 -10.45
CA GLU A 176 -2.82 -11.56 -9.68
C GLU A 176 -2.88 -11.41 -8.15
N SER A 177 -3.19 -10.21 -7.64
CA SER A 177 -3.16 -9.90 -6.20
C SER A 177 -4.22 -10.64 -5.36
N GLY A 178 -5.03 -11.48 -6.00
CA GLY A 178 -5.86 -12.50 -5.34
C GLY A 178 -5.05 -13.36 -4.36
N PHE A 179 -5.75 -13.96 -3.40
CA PHE A 179 -5.18 -14.71 -2.28
C PHE A 179 -4.22 -15.85 -2.70
N GLY A 180 -4.35 -16.35 -3.94
CA GLY A 180 -3.57 -17.45 -4.51
C GLY A 180 -2.08 -17.16 -4.69
N GLY A 181 -1.70 -16.03 -5.28
CA GLY A 181 -0.28 -15.68 -5.50
C GLY A 181 0.49 -15.47 -4.20
N GLN A 182 -0.17 -14.92 -3.18
CA GLN A 182 0.40 -14.71 -1.84
C GLN A 182 0.65 -16.01 -1.08
N LEU A 183 -0.14 -17.05 -1.34
CA LEU A 183 -0.07 -18.31 -0.61
C LEU A 183 1.27 -19.02 -0.83
N VAL A 184 1.79 -19.03 -2.07
CA VAL A 184 3.07 -19.68 -2.39
C VAL A 184 4.23 -18.95 -1.73
N ALA A 185 4.31 -17.63 -1.87
CA ALA A 185 5.34 -16.81 -1.23
C ALA A 185 5.30 -16.94 0.31
N ARG A 186 4.11 -16.98 0.90
CA ARG A 186 3.91 -17.14 2.35
C ARG A 186 4.28 -18.53 2.86
N ILE A 187 3.92 -19.60 2.13
CA ILE A 187 4.35 -20.97 2.44
C ILE A 187 5.88 -21.05 2.37
N GLN A 188 6.49 -20.48 1.32
CA GLN A 188 7.95 -20.44 1.17
C GLN A 188 8.62 -19.70 2.33
N HIS A 189 8.12 -18.52 2.73
CA HIS A 189 8.62 -17.78 3.90
C HIS A 189 8.54 -18.61 5.18
N ILE A 190 7.38 -19.22 5.47
CA ILE A 190 7.18 -20.05 6.66
C ILE A 190 8.15 -21.23 6.67
N LEU A 191 8.35 -21.90 5.53
CA LEU A 191 9.29 -23.02 5.40
C LEU A 191 10.74 -22.56 5.59
N GLN A 192 11.14 -21.44 4.98
CA GLN A 192 12.48 -20.85 5.14
C GLN A 192 12.78 -20.51 6.60
N LYS A 193 11.82 -19.89 7.30
CA LYS A 193 11.95 -19.47 8.70
C LYS A 193 11.95 -20.65 9.67
N THR A 194 11.03 -21.60 9.48
CA THR A 194 10.83 -22.73 10.39
C THR A 194 11.91 -23.80 10.21
N PHE A 195 12.40 -23.98 8.97
CA PHE A 195 13.37 -25.01 8.63
C PHE A 195 14.55 -24.41 7.83
N PRO A 196 15.44 -23.61 8.45
CA PRO A 196 16.58 -23.01 7.74
C PRO A 196 17.50 -24.03 7.04
N TRP A 197 17.49 -25.28 7.48
CA TRP A 197 18.22 -26.38 6.84
C TRP A 197 17.66 -26.76 5.45
N LEU A 198 16.37 -26.54 5.19
CA LEU A 198 15.77 -26.73 3.86
C LEU A 198 16.37 -25.76 2.84
N GLY A 199 16.70 -24.52 3.25
CA GLY A 199 17.45 -23.59 2.40
C GLY A 199 18.86 -24.07 2.03
N LYS A 200 19.46 -24.97 2.82
CA LYS A 200 20.73 -25.62 2.45
C LYS A 200 20.54 -26.72 1.41
N MET A 201 19.41 -27.43 1.43
CA MET A 201 19.08 -28.49 0.47
C MET A 201 18.52 -27.96 -0.86
N PHE A 202 17.69 -26.92 -0.81
CA PHE A 202 17.06 -26.34 -1.99
C PHE A 202 17.64 -24.96 -2.27
N LYS A 203 18.40 -24.86 -3.36
CA LYS A 203 19.11 -23.63 -3.76
C LYS A 203 18.17 -22.42 -3.89
N GLY A 204 16.90 -22.65 -4.25
CA GLY A 204 15.86 -21.61 -4.34
C GLY A 204 15.27 -21.15 -2.99
N MET A 205 15.69 -21.74 -1.86
CA MET A 205 15.25 -21.34 -0.51
C MET A 205 16.35 -20.63 0.31
N LYS A 206 17.52 -20.32 -0.29
CA LYS A 206 18.53 -19.50 0.39
C LYS A 206 18.08 -18.04 0.41
N ARG A 207 18.27 -17.36 1.55
CA ARG A 207 18.16 -15.90 1.64
C ARG A 207 19.14 -15.25 0.69
N ASP A 208 18.69 -14.20 0.01
CA ASP A 208 19.42 -13.56 -1.06
C ASP A 208 20.45 -12.60 -0.46
N ARG A 209 21.72 -13.00 -0.42
CA ARG A 209 22.77 -12.14 0.13
C ARG A 209 23.36 -11.28 -0.98
N PRO A 210 23.61 -9.99 -0.72
CA PRO A 210 24.30 -9.17 -1.70
C PRO A 210 25.72 -9.72 -1.89
N ALA A 211 26.30 -9.47 -3.07
CA ALA A 211 27.71 -9.73 -3.29
C ALA A 211 28.56 -8.92 -2.29
N ALA A 212 29.78 -9.37 -2.00
CA ALA A 212 30.68 -8.60 -1.15
C ALA A 212 31.31 -7.44 -1.95
N GLY A 213 31.60 -6.33 -1.28
CA GLY A 213 32.26 -5.17 -1.88
C GLY A 213 31.37 -4.37 -2.86
N LEU A 214 32.02 -3.63 -3.77
CA LEU A 214 31.36 -2.79 -4.77
C LEU A 214 30.34 -3.51 -5.67
N GLU A 215 30.48 -4.83 -5.86
CA GLU A 215 29.52 -5.62 -6.64
C GLU A 215 28.17 -5.77 -5.93
N GLY A 216 28.15 -5.70 -4.59
CA GLY A 216 26.93 -5.75 -3.79
C GLY A 216 26.23 -4.42 -3.62
N GLU A 217 26.93 -3.31 -3.87
CA GLU A 217 26.38 -1.97 -3.72
C GLU A 217 25.16 -1.75 -4.63
N ALA A 218 24.26 -0.87 -4.19
CA ALA A 218 23.08 -0.54 -4.98
C ALA A 218 23.45 -0.09 -6.41
N VAL A 219 22.62 -0.45 -7.39
CA VAL A 219 22.91 -0.16 -8.81
C VAL A 219 22.68 1.30 -9.18
N ASN A 220 21.92 2.04 -8.37
CA ASN A 220 21.50 3.40 -8.65
C ASN A 220 22.22 4.45 -7.80
N ILE A 221 23.51 4.25 -7.49
CA ILE A 221 24.31 5.24 -6.77
C ILE A 221 25.55 5.64 -7.56
N ASP A 222 26.06 6.84 -7.30
CA ASP A 222 27.40 7.22 -7.74
C ASP A 222 28.44 6.43 -6.94
N ARG A 223 29.05 5.43 -7.59
CA ARG A 223 30.08 4.56 -6.99
C ARG A 223 31.49 5.18 -7.02
N SER A 224 31.62 6.46 -7.38
CA SER A 224 32.90 7.15 -7.31
C SER A 224 33.27 7.53 -5.87
N GLY A 225 34.55 7.37 -5.55
CA GLY A 225 35.12 7.70 -4.23
C GLY A 225 35.38 6.46 -3.35
N PRO A 226 35.75 6.69 -2.07
CA PRO A 226 36.01 5.61 -1.13
C PRO A 226 34.76 4.79 -0.81
N GLU A 227 34.89 3.45 -0.80
CA GLU A 227 33.78 2.52 -0.57
C GLU A 227 33.07 2.76 0.77
N ASP A 228 33.83 3.12 1.81
CA ASP A 228 33.33 3.40 3.16
C ASP A 228 32.56 4.73 3.27
N GLN A 229 32.55 5.54 2.20
CA GLN A 229 31.82 6.81 2.10
C GLN A 229 30.64 6.74 1.13
N LEU A 230 30.42 5.61 0.45
CA LEU A 230 29.31 5.48 -0.50
C LEU A 230 27.94 5.68 0.15
N TRP A 231 27.78 5.42 1.45
CA TRP A 231 26.55 5.71 2.19
C TRP A 231 26.15 7.20 2.19
N LYS A 232 27.07 8.12 1.89
CA LYS A 232 26.77 9.56 1.79
C LYS A 232 26.11 9.94 0.46
N LYS A 233 26.09 9.03 -0.51
CA LYS A 233 25.55 9.27 -1.85
C LYS A 233 24.05 8.95 -1.85
N ASP A 234 23.24 9.85 -2.38
CA ASP A 234 21.83 9.60 -2.57
C ASP A 234 21.59 8.75 -3.83
N PRO A 235 20.48 8.00 -3.90
CA PRO A 235 20.11 7.27 -5.10
C PRO A 235 19.86 8.24 -6.26
N ILE A 236 20.26 7.83 -7.45
CA ILE A 236 20.17 8.58 -8.70
C ILE A 236 18.97 8.05 -9.49
N ASN A 237 18.18 8.96 -10.05
CA ASN A 237 17.00 8.63 -10.87
C ASN A 237 16.00 7.69 -10.14
N SER A 238 15.90 7.83 -8.82
CA SER A 238 14.90 7.07 -8.06
C SER A 238 13.49 7.54 -8.41
N THR A 239 12.58 6.56 -8.48
CA THR A 239 11.12 6.77 -8.60
C THR A 239 10.40 6.32 -7.33
N VAL A 240 11.15 5.88 -6.31
CA VAL A 240 10.65 5.43 -4.99
C VAL A 240 10.98 6.48 -3.92
N TRP A 241 12.10 7.18 -4.09
CA TRP A 241 12.64 8.14 -3.12
C TRP A 241 13.01 9.47 -3.76
N HIS A 242 12.62 10.55 -3.10
CA HIS A 242 12.77 11.92 -3.57
C HIS A 242 13.21 12.80 -2.39
N PRO A 243 14.30 13.58 -2.51
CA PRO A 243 14.72 14.45 -1.42
C PRO A 243 13.63 15.48 -1.10
N ARG A 244 13.33 15.67 0.19
CA ARG A 244 12.46 16.76 0.68
C ARG A 244 13.31 17.93 1.11
N SER A 245 12.83 19.16 0.90
CA SER A 245 13.55 20.34 1.38
C SER A 245 13.35 20.51 2.90
N ALA A 246 14.27 21.20 3.58
CA ALA A 246 14.13 21.51 5.00
C ALA A 246 12.85 22.34 5.30
N ALA A 247 12.42 23.18 4.34
CA ALA A 247 11.20 23.97 4.44
C ALA A 247 9.93 23.10 4.38
N ASP A 248 10.01 21.96 3.71
CA ASP A 248 8.90 21.02 3.58
C ASP A 248 8.70 20.19 4.84
N ILE A 249 9.79 19.82 5.53
CA ILE A 249 9.78 18.92 6.68
C ILE A 249 9.71 19.64 8.04
N THR A 250 9.09 20.82 8.13
CA THR A 250 8.93 21.49 9.43
C THR A 250 8.00 20.71 10.38
N PRO A 251 8.13 20.84 11.72
CA PRO A 251 7.18 20.22 12.65
C PRO A 251 5.72 20.56 12.35
N ALA A 252 5.42 21.81 11.98
CA ALA A 252 4.06 22.22 11.62
C ALA A 252 3.55 21.48 10.37
N ASN A 253 4.37 21.34 9.32
CA ASN A 253 4.00 20.62 8.11
C ASN A 253 3.84 19.12 8.36
N LEU A 254 4.72 18.51 9.16
CA LEU A 254 4.61 17.10 9.49
C LEU A 254 3.37 16.83 10.33
N TYR A 255 3.05 17.65 11.33
CA TYR A 255 1.81 17.50 12.09
C TYR A 255 0.57 17.58 11.18
N ARG A 256 0.49 18.65 10.37
CA ARG A 256 -0.65 18.87 9.48
C ARG A 256 -0.76 17.76 8.44
N GLY A 257 0.34 17.32 7.85
CA GLY A 257 0.37 16.33 6.77
C GLY A 257 1.09 16.89 5.55
N PRO A 258 2.24 16.35 5.13
CA PRO A 258 3.11 17.06 4.20
C PRO A 258 2.67 17.03 2.72
N TRP A 259 1.58 16.34 2.40
CA TRP A 259 1.00 16.27 1.06
C TRP A 259 0.31 17.58 0.62
N PHE A 260 0.37 18.62 1.45
CA PHE A 260 -0.20 19.93 1.17
C PHE A 260 0.75 20.76 0.30
N ASN A 261 0.28 21.15 -0.87
CA ASN A 261 0.94 22.11 -1.74
C ASN A 261 0.71 23.55 -1.23
N GLY A 262 1.32 23.91 -0.09
CA GLY A 262 1.15 25.24 0.51
C GLY A 262 -0.06 25.32 1.44
N THR A 263 -1.04 26.18 1.13
CA THR A 263 -2.17 26.49 2.06
C THR A 263 -3.41 25.59 1.91
N SER A 264 -3.50 24.79 0.84
CA SER A 264 -4.64 23.90 0.61
C SER A 264 -4.50 22.59 1.38
N VAL A 265 -5.17 22.52 2.53
CA VAL A 265 -5.39 21.30 3.31
C VAL A 265 -6.67 20.64 2.78
N PRO A 266 -6.67 19.36 2.34
CA PRO A 266 -7.88 18.58 2.15
C PRO A 266 -8.85 18.80 3.28
N ARG A 267 -10.10 19.07 2.91
CA ARG A 267 -11.15 19.27 3.89
C ARG A 267 -11.38 17.97 4.64
N THR A 268 -10.99 17.95 5.90
CA THR A 268 -11.29 16.86 6.83
C THR A 268 -12.69 17.06 7.44
N PRO A 269 -13.37 15.98 7.85
CA PRO A 269 -14.61 16.09 8.62
C PRO A 269 -14.44 16.99 9.85
N LYS A 270 -15.30 17.98 10.01
CA LYS A 270 -15.36 18.82 11.21
C LYS A 270 -16.38 18.27 12.21
N PRO A 271 -16.21 18.53 13.51
CA PRO A 271 -17.22 18.18 14.51
C PRO A 271 -18.60 18.73 14.10
N GLY A 272 -19.60 17.86 14.08
CA GLY A 272 -20.98 18.22 13.71
C GLY A 272 -21.35 18.07 12.23
N GLU A 273 -20.39 17.96 11.32
CA GLU A 273 -20.69 17.78 9.89
C GLU A 273 -21.17 16.35 9.60
N LEU A 274 -22.32 16.22 8.94
CA LEU A 274 -22.83 14.92 8.47
C LEU A 274 -22.24 14.57 7.10
N TRP A 275 -21.55 13.45 7.04
CA TRP A 275 -20.99 12.88 5.80
C TRP A 275 -21.85 11.73 5.29
N LYS A 276 -21.97 11.62 3.96
CA LYS A 276 -22.85 10.65 3.30
C LYS A 276 -22.04 9.51 2.69
N LEU A 277 -22.68 8.38 2.40
CA LEU A 277 -22.08 7.30 1.64
C LEU A 277 -21.79 7.79 0.21
N ALA A 278 -20.54 7.72 -0.23
CA ALA A 278 -20.16 8.06 -1.61
C ALA A 278 -20.48 6.90 -2.57
N GLY A 279 -20.23 5.67 -2.13
CA GLY A 279 -20.47 4.45 -2.91
C GLY A 279 -19.94 3.22 -2.18
N PHE A 280 -20.15 2.04 -2.77
CA PHE A 280 -19.46 0.84 -2.32
C PHE A 280 -18.09 0.74 -2.95
N ARG A 281 -17.16 0.22 -2.16
CA ARG A 281 -15.88 -0.21 -2.67
C ARG A 281 -15.98 -1.66 -3.14
N SER A 282 -15.43 -1.94 -4.32
CA SER A 282 -15.21 -3.31 -4.77
C SER A 282 -14.26 -3.99 -3.79
N GLN A 283 -14.75 -5.07 -3.17
CA GLN A 283 -14.01 -5.84 -2.16
C GLN A 283 -12.83 -6.63 -2.75
N ALA A 284 -12.76 -6.75 -4.09
CA ALA A 284 -11.81 -7.62 -4.78
C ALA A 284 -10.32 -7.22 -4.65
N SER A 285 -10.00 -6.09 -4.01
CA SER A 285 -8.63 -5.53 -4.07
C SER A 285 -8.17 -4.78 -2.82
N ASP A 286 -8.90 -4.87 -1.72
CA ASP A 286 -8.62 -4.04 -0.54
C ASP A 286 -8.02 -4.84 0.60
N GLY A 287 -7.08 -4.17 1.29
CA GLY A 287 -6.44 -4.69 2.50
C GLY A 287 -7.48 -5.19 3.50
N SER A 288 -7.03 -5.98 4.48
CA SER A 288 -7.91 -6.74 5.39
C SER A 288 -8.86 -5.92 6.28
N HIS A 289 -8.92 -4.61 6.11
CA HIS A 289 -9.71 -3.71 6.94
C HIS A 289 -10.93 -3.19 6.19
N PRO A 290 -12.14 -3.25 6.78
CA PRO A 290 -13.30 -2.58 6.21
C PRO A 290 -13.01 -1.12 5.95
N SER A 291 -13.33 -0.66 4.74
CA SER A 291 -13.20 0.72 4.34
C SER A 291 -14.41 1.16 3.54
N ILE A 292 -14.76 2.44 3.66
CA ILE A 292 -15.90 3.02 2.95
C ILE A 292 -15.58 4.45 2.55
N ASP A 293 -16.01 4.83 1.35
CA ASP A 293 -15.83 6.17 0.83
C ASP A 293 -17.05 7.02 1.27
N ILE A 294 -16.77 8.16 1.91
CA ILE A 294 -17.77 9.13 2.35
C ILE A 294 -17.58 10.46 1.64
N ILE A 295 -18.68 11.20 1.44
CA ILE A 295 -18.69 12.47 0.72
C ILE A 295 -19.41 13.59 1.48
N ASN A 296 -18.90 14.81 1.35
CA ASN A 296 -19.55 16.04 1.81
C ASN A 296 -19.32 17.18 0.81
N GLY A 297 -20.26 17.35 -0.12
CA GLY A 297 -20.09 18.27 -1.25
C GLY A 297 -19.17 17.65 -2.30
N SER A 298 -18.04 18.29 -2.59
CA SER A 298 -17.00 17.76 -3.49
C SER A 298 -15.88 17.01 -2.78
N ASP A 299 -15.90 16.99 -1.44
CA ASP A 299 -14.84 16.38 -0.64
C ASP A 299 -15.16 14.92 -0.40
N GLU A 300 -14.19 14.05 -0.69
CA GLU A 300 -14.26 12.60 -0.51
C GLU A 300 -13.21 12.14 0.49
N VAL A 301 -13.59 11.25 1.39
CA VAL A 301 -12.71 10.66 2.40
C VAL A 301 -12.98 9.18 2.47
N LYS A 302 -11.92 8.38 2.42
CA LYS A 302 -11.99 6.95 2.63
C LYS A 302 -11.78 6.65 4.11
N LEU A 303 -12.87 6.31 4.80
CA LEU A 303 -12.79 5.86 6.18
C LEU A 303 -12.32 4.41 6.25
N LYS A 304 -11.33 4.12 7.08
CA LYS A 304 -10.94 2.75 7.42
C LYS A 304 -11.29 2.47 8.88
N PHE A 305 -11.95 1.34 9.11
CA PHE A 305 -12.30 0.90 10.44
C PHE A 305 -11.34 -0.21 10.88
N ARG A 306 -10.58 0.04 11.95
CA ARG A 306 -9.53 -0.86 12.45
C ARG A 306 -9.56 -0.91 13.98
N ASP A 307 -9.03 -1.99 14.54
CA ASP A 307 -8.74 -2.10 15.98
C ASP A 307 -7.99 -0.85 16.45
N GLN A 308 -8.53 -0.18 17.46
CA GLN A 308 -7.99 1.10 17.90
C GLN A 308 -6.94 0.91 18.98
N MET A 309 -5.74 1.40 18.70
CA MET A 309 -4.66 1.60 19.67
C MET A 309 -4.62 3.07 20.09
N ASP A 310 -3.91 3.39 21.18
CA ASP A 310 -3.78 4.76 21.67
C ASP A 310 -3.01 5.69 20.73
N VAL A 311 -2.25 5.09 19.81
CA VAL A 311 -1.70 5.75 18.63
C VAL A 311 -2.15 4.96 17.41
N PHE A 312 -2.68 5.65 16.40
CA PHE A 312 -2.88 5.06 15.09
C PHE A 312 -1.64 5.26 14.24
N GLU A 313 -0.88 4.19 14.00
CA GLU A 313 0.53 4.31 13.65
C GLU A 313 0.76 4.64 12.17
N GLU A 314 -0.26 4.46 11.32
CA GLU A 314 -0.23 4.92 9.93
C GLU A 314 0.00 6.43 9.83
N GLY A 315 -0.68 7.24 10.66
CA GLY A 315 -0.58 8.70 10.62
C GLY A 315 0.85 9.18 10.83
N PRO A 316 1.53 8.76 11.92
CA PRO A 316 2.93 9.04 12.17
C PRO A 316 3.87 8.44 11.13
N ASN A 317 3.70 7.16 10.78
CA ASN A 317 4.62 6.47 9.89
C ASN A 317 4.57 7.05 8.47
N THR A 318 3.40 7.38 7.94
CA THR A 318 3.27 8.02 6.62
C THR A 318 3.96 9.37 6.55
N ARG A 319 3.86 10.20 7.61
CA ARG A 319 4.53 11.51 7.72
C ARG A 319 6.04 11.38 7.81
N ILE A 320 6.50 10.42 8.61
CA ILE A 320 7.92 10.12 8.76
C ILE A 320 8.50 9.62 7.43
N MET A 321 7.87 8.61 6.82
CA MET A 321 8.29 8.09 5.51
C MET A 321 8.33 9.19 4.45
N TRP A 322 7.32 10.08 4.46
CA TRP A 322 7.31 11.23 3.58
C TRP A 322 8.48 12.17 3.82
N ALA A 323 8.75 12.51 5.09
CA ALA A 323 9.87 13.39 5.49
C ALA A 323 11.22 12.81 5.06
N LEU A 324 11.32 11.47 5.10
CA LEU A 324 12.50 10.75 4.66
C LEU A 324 12.63 10.67 3.14
N GLY A 325 11.60 11.04 2.38
CA GLY A 325 11.63 11.14 0.91
C GLY A 325 10.77 10.13 0.16
N TYR A 326 10.06 9.24 0.86
CA TYR A 326 9.16 8.28 0.22
C TYR A 326 7.80 8.92 -0.09
N ASP A 327 7.10 8.42 -1.09
CA ASP A 327 5.71 8.81 -1.33
C ASP A 327 4.76 7.88 -0.56
N THR A 328 3.83 8.46 0.18
CA THR A 328 2.88 7.78 1.06
C THR A 328 1.49 8.39 0.93
N ASP A 329 0.46 7.74 1.49
CA ASP A 329 -0.91 8.25 1.44
C ASP A 329 -1.20 9.32 2.51
N PRO A 330 -2.00 10.35 2.17
CA PRO A 330 -2.42 11.38 3.09
C PRO A 330 -3.44 10.84 4.10
N ASN A 331 -2.89 10.46 5.25
CA ASN A 331 -3.59 9.66 6.24
C ASN A 331 -3.83 10.45 7.53
N TYR A 332 -5.07 10.42 8.03
CA TYR A 332 -5.55 11.24 9.14
C TYR A 332 -6.28 10.41 10.17
N VAL A 333 -6.15 10.87 11.41
CA VAL A 333 -6.96 10.40 12.52
C VAL A 333 -8.05 11.41 12.79
N PHE A 334 -9.29 10.95 12.76
CA PHE A 334 -10.44 11.74 13.17
C PHE A 334 -10.88 11.29 14.57
N LYS A 335 -10.90 12.24 15.50
CA LYS A 335 -11.41 11.99 16.85
C LYS A 335 -12.87 11.55 16.81
N GLU A 336 -13.63 12.17 15.92
CA GLU A 336 -15.06 11.94 15.74
C GLU A 336 -15.45 12.31 14.31
N VAL A 337 -16.26 11.46 13.67
CA VAL A 337 -16.91 11.74 12.39
C VAL A 337 -18.39 11.40 12.52
N ARG A 338 -19.27 12.30 12.07
CA ARG A 338 -20.69 11.98 11.90
C ARG A 338 -20.93 11.52 10.49
N VAL A 339 -21.46 10.31 10.35
CA VAL A 339 -21.80 9.71 9.07
C VAL A 339 -23.26 9.34 9.06
N GLU A 340 -23.87 9.27 7.88
CA GLU A 340 -25.19 8.68 7.76
C GLU A 340 -25.13 7.18 8.16
N PRO A 341 -26.21 6.61 8.73
CA PRO A 341 -26.18 5.25 9.29
C PRO A 341 -25.73 4.18 8.30
N ARG A 342 -26.10 4.35 7.02
CA ARG A 342 -25.74 3.47 5.91
C ARG A 342 -24.25 3.28 5.70
N VAL A 343 -23.45 4.28 6.03
CA VAL A 343 -21.99 4.21 5.90
C VAL A 343 -21.45 3.09 6.77
N VAL A 344 -21.96 2.97 8.00
CA VAL A 344 -21.48 1.97 8.96
C VAL A 344 -22.06 0.59 8.65
N VAL A 345 -23.32 0.50 8.21
CA VAL A 345 -23.90 -0.78 7.74
C VAL A 345 -23.15 -1.28 6.51
N ALA A 346 -22.88 -0.41 5.53
CA ALA A 346 -22.10 -0.76 4.33
C ALA A 346 -20.69 -1.22 4.68
N ALA A 347 -20.03 -0.53 5.63
CA ALA A 347 -18.72 -0.94 6.11
C ALA A 347 -18.77 -2.29 6.83
N ALA A 348 -19.80 -2.57 7.64
CA ALA A 348 -19.98 -3.85 8.31
C ALA A 348 -20.22 -4.99 7.30
N ALA A 349 -21.10 -4.79 6.32
CA ALA A 349 -21.35 -5.76 5.24
C ALA A 349 -20.12 -5.97 4.34
N SER A 350 -19.23 -4.96 4.24
CA SER A 350 -17.97 -5.10 3.50
C SER A 350 -17.02 -6.14 4.08
N VAL A 351 -17.22 -6.47 5.36
CA VAL A 351 -16.38 -7.37 6.12
C VAL A 351 -16.65 -8.83 5.77
N GLU A 352 -17.88 -9.26 5.56
CA GLU A 352 -18.23 -10.69 5.68
C GLU A 352 -17.62 -11.69 4.66
N ARG A 353 -16.74 -11.29 3.73
CA ARG A 353 -16.53 -12.07 2.51
C ARG A 353 -15.27 -12.89 2.27
N ILE A 354 -14.08 -12.71 2.87
CA ILE A 354 -12.96 -13.70 2.73
C ILE A 354 -11.89 -13.51 3.81
N GLY A 355 -11.45 -14.61 4.45
CA GLY A 355 -10.21 -14.63 5.25
C GLY A 355 -9.82 -16.03 5.73
N LEU A 356 -9.00 -16.76 4.97
CA LEU A 356 -8.32 -17.97 5.45
C LEU A 356 -6.99 -17.57 6.11
N LYS A 357 -6.90 -17.61 7.45
CA LYS A 357 -5.62 -17.41 8.16
C LYS A 357 -4.92 -18.77 8.31
N PHE A 358 -3.78 -18.92 7.64
CA PHE A 358 -2.82 -20.00 7.91
C PHE A 358 -1.87 -19.53 9.00
N GLY A 359 -1.88 -20.23 10.13
CA GLY A 359 -0.96 -19.94 11.22
C GLY A 359 -1.05 -20.95 12.35
N PRO A 360 -0.06 -20.94 13.26
CA PRO A 360 -0.22 -21.64 14.52
C PRO A 360 -1.42 -21.09 15.27
N LYS A 361 -2.09 -21.99 15.98
CA LYS A 361 -3.19 -21.70 16.88
C LYS A 361 -2.80 -20.55 17.83
N ASP A 362 -3.51 -19.41 17.74
CA ASP A 362 -3.18 -18.17 18.49
C ASP A 362 -3.16 -18.43 20.02
N ASP A 363 -3.84 -19.48 20.50
CA ASP A 363 -3.87 -19.94 21.89
C ASP A 363 -2.60 -20.67 22.38
N ARG A 364 -1.57 -20.86 21.53
CA ARG A 364 -0.34 -21.61 21.90
C ARG A 364 0.99 -20.93 21.56
N THR A 365 1.01 -19.63 21.34
CA THR A 365 2.27 -18.90 21.19
C THR A 365 2.94 -18.73 22.56
N VAL A 366 3.81 -19.68 22.93
CA VAL A 366 4.71 -19.53 24.08
C VAL A 366 5.97 -18.78 23.62
N PRO A 367 6.36 -17.66 24.24
CA PRO A 367 7.60 -16.96 23.91
C PRO A 367 8.80 -17.92 23.91
N GLY A 368 9.55 -17.96 22.80
CA GLY A 368 10.76 -18.78 22.67
C GLY A 368 10.56 -20.24 22.21
N ARG A 369 9.34 -20.69 21.91
CA ARG A 369 9.10 -22.01 21.27
C ARG A 369 8.60 -21.86 19.83
N PRO A 370 9.10 -22.70 18.89
CA PRO A 370 8.55 -22.73 17.55
C PRO A 370 7.08 -23.20 17.60
N PRO A 371 6.19 -22.59 16.82
CA PRO A 371 4.78 -22.95 16.82
C PRO A 371 4.55 -24.39 16.37
N GLN A 372 3.70 -25.14 17.08
CA GLN A 372 3.31 -26.51 16.72
C GLN A 372 1.92 -26.53 16.07
N GLY A 373 1.86 -26.90 14.78
CA GLY A 373 0.62 -27.19 14.06
C GLY A 373 0.22 -26.12 13.03
N LEU A 374 -0.29 -26.59 11.89
CA LEU A 374 -0.96 -25.75 10.88
C LEU A 374 -2.44 -25.68 11.27
N SER A 375 -2.95 -24.48 11.58
CA SER A 375 -4.40 -24.27 11.69
C SER A 375 -4.87 -23.43 10.52
N ILE A 376 -5.95 -23.89 9.88
CA ILE A 376 -6.78 -23.07 9.00
C ILE A 376 -7.84 -22.48 9.91
N THR A 377 -7.65 -21.23 10.32
CA THR A 377 -8.68 -20.52 11.06
C THR A 377 -9.38 -19.59 10.09
N VAL A 378 -10.66 -19.88 9.81
CA VAL A 378 -11.58 -18.86 9.30
C VAL A 378 -11.81 -17.94 10.49
N ASN A 379 -11.01 -16.89 10.59
CA ASN A 379 -11.24 -15.91 11.65
C ASN A 379 -12.55 -15.20 11.28
N PRO A 380 -13.60 -15.26 12.11
CA PRO A 380 -14.65 -14.25 12.00
C PRO A 380 -13.90 -12.93 12.08
N ILE A 381 -14.06 -12.14 11.03
CA ILE A 381 -13.16 -11.04 10.77
C ILE A 381 -13.19 -10.12 11.98
N LYS A 382 -11.99 -9.68 12.39
CA LYS A 382 -11.75 -8.89 13.59
C LYS A 382 -12.87 -7.88 13.73
N LYS A 383 -13.52 -7.93 14.90
CA LYS A 383 -14.70 -7.14 15.26
C LYS A 383 -14.60 -5.76 14.61
N ALA A 384 -15.64 -5.39 13.87
CA ALA A 384 -15.99 -4.00 13.58
C ALA A 384 -15.60 -3.11 14.77
N PRO A 385 -15.21 -1.85 14.54
CA PRO A 385 -14.57 -0.98 15.55
C PRO A 385 -15.26 -1.17 16.89
N GLY A 386 -14.49 -1.51 17.94
CA GLY A 386 -15.05 -1.92 19.23
C GLY A 386 -16.21 -0.99 19.60
N GLY A 387 -17.37 -1.58 19.91
CA GLY A 387 -18.67 -0.89 19.90
C GLY A 387 -18.69 0.43 20.68
N ASP A 388 -17.79 0.58 21.65
CA ASP A 388 -17.57 1.80 22.44
C ASP A 388 -17.25 3.05 21.59
N ASN A 389 -16.82 2.87 20.34
CA ASN A 389 -16.49 3.95 19.40
C ASN A 389 -17.65 4.31 18.46
N ILE A 390 -18.76 3.60 18.52
CA ILE A 390 -19.94 3.87 17.72
C ILE A 390 -21.03 4.40 18.65
N THR A 391 -21.65 5.51 18.24
CA THR A 391 -22.89 6.00 18.85
C THR A 391 -23.92 6.21 17.75
N ILE A 392 -25.05 5.51 17.83
CA ILE A 392 -26.19 5.72 16.94
C ILE A 392 -27.09 6.75 17.61
N HIS A 393 -27.44 7.79 16.87
CA HIS A 393 -28.40 8.80 17.31
C HIS A 393 -29.71 8.57 16.58
N PHE A 394 -30.79 8.31 17.32
CA PHE A 394 -32.11 8.03 16.76
C PHE A 394 -32.97 9.30 16.69
N ARG A 395 -33.92 9.31 15.74
CA ARG A 395 -34.80 10.47 15.49
C ARG A 395 -35.78 10.77 16.62
N ASP A 396 -36.08 9.80 17.48
CA ASP A 396 -36.89 9.97 18.69
C ASP A 396 -36.07 10.52 19.88
N GLY A 397 -34.77 10.77 19.67
CA GLY A 397 -33.87 11.42 20.61
C GLY A 397 -33.10 10.49 21.55
N HIS A 398 -33.23 9.16 21.42
CA HIS A 398 -32.38 8.24 22.18
C HIS A 398 -31.07 7.93 21.44
N ASP A 399 -30.05 7.56 22.20
CA ASP A 399 -28.74 7.15 21.69
C ASP A 399 -28.45 5.70 22.09
N GLU A 400 -27.77 4.97 21.21
CA GLU A 400 -27.22 3.65 21.51
C GLU A 400 -25.71 3.66 21.30
N THR A 401 -24.98 2.98 22.19
CA THR A 401 -23.51 2.89 22.19
C THR A 401 -23.04 1.47 22.45
N GLY A 402 -21.77 1.17 22.19
CA GLY A 402 -21.21 -0.11 22.62
C GLY A 402 -21.72 -1.27 21.78
N ASP A 403 -21.87 -2.43 22.42
CA ASP A 403 -22.41 -3.63 21.78
C ASP A 403 -23.87 -3.45 21.32
N ILE A 404 -24.67 -2.61 22.01
CA ILE A 404 -26.06 -2.33 21.64
C ILE A 404 -26.10 -1.66 20.26
N ALA A 405 -25.25 -0.66 20.03
CA ALA A 405 -25.14 -0.01 18.73
C ALA A 405 -24.76 -1.02 17.63
N LEU A 406 -23.85 -1.96 17.92
CA LEU A 406 -23.47 -2.98 16.94
C LEU A 406 -24.64 -3.92 16.59
N ASP A 407 -25.45 -4.33 17.56
CA ASP A 407 -26.61 -5.17 17.30
C ASP A 407 -27.71 -4.41 16.54
N SER A 408 -27.89 -3.12 16.83
CA SER A 408 -28.79 -2.27 16.07
C SER A 408 -28.33 -2.05 14.62
N LEU A 409 -27.02 -1.91 14.37
CA LEU A 409 -26.49 -1.86 13.01
C LEU A 409 -26.74 -3.16 12.23
N LYS A 410 -26.56 -4.32 12.87
CA LYS A 410 -26.92 -5.63 12.25
C LYS A 410 -28.41 -5.71 11.95
N ARG A 411 -29.26 -5.28 12.88
CA ARG A 411 -30.71 -5.23 12.63
C ARG A 411 -31.04 -4.30 11.47
N ALA A 412 -30.40 -3.15 11.39
CA ALA A 412 -30.62 -2.15 10.36
C ALA A 412 -30.19 -2.61 8.95
N GLU A 413 -29.37 -3.66 8.84
CA GLU A 413 -29.05 -4.32 7.58
C GLU A 413 -30.29 -4.98 6.94
N ASP A 414 -31.14 -5.57 7.77
CA ASP A 414 -32.35 -6.30 7.32
C ASP A 414 -33.65 -5.50 7.48
N ASP A 415 -33.67 -4.46 8.31
CA ASP A 415 -34.86 -3.68 8.69
C ASP A 415 -34.70 -2.21 8.27
N ARG A 416 -35.10 -1.89 7.03
CA ARG A 416 -35.01 -0.53 6.48
C ARG A 416 -35.76 0.53 7.29
N PRO A 417 -37.02 0.31 7.73
CA PRO A 417 -37.68 1.24 8.63
C PRO A 417 -36.88 1.52 9.91
N PHE A 418 -36.19 0.51 10.45
CA PHE A 418 -35.30 0.71 11.59
C PHE A 418 -34.05 1.52 11.24
N LEU A 419 -33.41 1.25 10.10
CA LEU A 419 -32.31 2.08 9.59
C LEU A 419 -32.73 3.54 9.39
N ASP A 420 -33.91 3.78 8.82
CA ASP A 420 -34.45 5.12 8.58
C ASP A 420 -34.85 5.84 9.88
N SER A 421 -35.03 5.09 10.99
CA SER A 421 -35.25 5.67 12.33
C SER A 421 -33.98 6.25 12.96
N MET A 422 -32.81 5.90 12.42
CA MET A 422 -31.52 6.47 12.81
C MET A 422 -31.33 7.82 12.13
N GLU A 423 -30.92 8.84 12.88
CA GLU A 423 -30.62 10.17 12.36
C GLU A 423 -29.20 10.23 11.77
N PHE A 424 -28.21 9.82 12.56
CA PHE A 424 -26.80 9.70 12.15
C PHE A 424 -26.04 8.75 13.08
N VAL A 425 -24.84 8.36 12.66
CA VAL A 425 -23.92 7.58 13.47
C VAL A 425 -22.65 8.38 13.69
N THR A 426 -22.25 8.48 14.95
CA THR A 426 -20.97 9.06 15.36
C THR A 426 -19.96 7.94 15.47
N VAL A 427 -18.87 8.03 14.70
CA VAL A 427 -17.74 7.10 14.75
C VAL A 427 -16.54 7.83 15.37
N LYS A 428 -16.09 7.36 16.52
CA LYS A 428 -14.94 7.90 17.23
C LYS A 428 -13.65 7.22 16.80
N ARG A 429 -12.55 7.96 16.87
CA ARG A 429 -11.18 7.45 16.67
C ARG A 429 -10.99 6.69 15.35
N VAL A 430 -11.63 7.19 14.29
CA VAL A 430 -11.61 6.58 12.96
C VAL A 430 -10.48 7.16 12.12
N PHE A 431 -10.00 6.37 11.17
CA PHE A 431 -8.98 6.79 10.24
C PHE A 431 -9.59 7.21 8.92
N GLY A 432 -9.04 8.25 8.30
CA GLY A 432 -9.35 8.67 6.94
C GLY A 432 -8.12 8.78 6.05
N GLU A 433 -8.22 8.19 4.87
CA GLU A 433 -7.38 8.50 3.72
C GLU A 433 -8.12 9.57 2.91
N VAL A 434 -7.51 10.74 2.68
CA VAL A 434 -8.14 11.85 1.94
C VAL A 434 -7.54 11.96 0.54
N ASP A 435 -8.21 12.61 -0.40
CA ASP A 435 -7.58 12.89 -1.69
C ASP A 435 -6.41 13.87 -1.52
N ALA A 436 -5.23 13.52 -2.07
CA ALA A 436 -4.12 14.45 -2.14
C ALA A 436 -4.46 15.60 -3.12
N PRO A 437 -4.05 16.86 -2.84
CA PRO A 437 -4.29 18.00 -3.74
C PRO A 437 -3.78 17.75 -5.17
N ASN A 438 -2.64 17.07 -5.27
CA ASN A 438 -2.07 16.61 -6.53
C ASN A 438 -2.54 15.18 -6.78
N LYS A 439 -3.84 15.00 -7.08
CA LYS A 439 -4.43 13.68 -7.30
C LYS A 439 -3.63 12.92 -8.36
N ARG A 440 -3.01 11.82 -7.93
CA ARG A 440 -2.31 10.87 -8.79
C ARG A 440 -3.23 9.71 -9.09
N ASP A 441 -3.12 9.18 -10.29
CA ASP A 441 -3.88 8.01 -10.70
C ASP A 441 -3.12 6.76 -10.28
N ALA A 442 -3.70 5.99 -9.37
CA ALA A 442 -3.17 4.68 -9.00
C ALA A 442 -3.33 3.70 -10.17
N VAL A 443 -2.23 3.13 -10.65
CA VAL A 443 -2.20 2.23 -11.81
C VAL A 443 -2.08 0.77 -11.40
N GLY A 444 -1.49 0.47 -10.24
CA GLY A 444 -1.39 -0.90 -9.76
C GLY A 444 -0.51 -1.05 -8.53
N LEU A 445 -0.09 -2.28 -8.27
CA LEU A 445 0.91 -2.60 -7.24
C LEU A 445 2.31 -2.61 -7.86
N TRP A 446 3.36 -2.52 -7.05
CA TRP A 446 4.73 -2.79 -7.49
C TRP A 446 5.43 -3.73 -6.50
N ASP A 447 6.43 -4.48 -6.97
CA ASP A 447 7.13 -5.44 -6.12
C ASP A 447 8.48 -4.88 -5.65
N PHE A 448 8.73 -4.91 -4.35
CA PHE A 448 10.05 -4.63 -3.77
C PHE A 448 11.14 -5.50 -4.40
N ASP A 449 10.77 -6.73 -4.75
CA ASP A 449 11.65 -7.74 -5.33
C ASP A 449 11.62 -7.76 -6.86
N GLY A 450 10.92 -6.79 -7.48
CA GLY A 450 10.84 -6.64 -8.93
C GLY A 450 12.20 -6.34 -9.55
N ASP A 451 12.36 -6.79 -10.80
CA ASP A 451 13.58 -6.57 -11.58
C ASP A 451 13.83 -5.06 -11.72
N GLY A 452 14.98 -4.60 -11.24
CA GLY A 452 15.35 -3.17 -11.23
C GLY A 452 14.97 -2.41 -9.95
N GLN A 453 14.25 -3.04 -9.00
CA GLN A 453 13.93 -2.46 -7.68
C GLN A 453 14.75 -3.10 -6.57
N VAL A 454 14.89 -4.43 -6.59
CA VAL A 454 15.56 -5.24 -5.55
C VAL A 454 17.02 -4.80 -5.29
N ASP A 455 17.65 -4.18 -6.29
CA ASP A 455 19.03 -3.71 -6.22
C ASP A 455 19.18 -2.19 -6.04
N THR A 456 18.09 -1.48 -5.76
CA THR A 456 18.12 -0.04 -5.51
C THR A 456 18.29 0.26 -4.02
N ARG A 457 19.04 1.32 -3.71
CA ARG A 457 19.38 1.67 -2.33
C ARG A 457 18.14 1.95 -1.49
N GLU A 458 17.25 2.75 -2.03
CA GLU A 458 16.07 3.24 -1.35
C GLU A 458 15.06 2.14 -1.05
N VAL A 459 14.95 1.10 -1.89
CA VAL A 459 14.09 -0.06 -1.65
C VAL A 459 14.69 -0.95 -0.57
N ARG A 460 16.00 -1.22 -0.64
CA ARG A 460 16.73 -1.98 0.40
C ARG A 460 16.62 -1.30 1.77
N ALA A 461 16.74 0.02 1.80
CA ALA A 461 16.65 0.84 3.02
C ALA A 461 15.28 0.78 3.72
N ILE A 462 14.19 0.40 3.04
CA ILE A 462 12.86 0.29 3.64
C ILE A 462 12.85 -0.72 4.78
N GLY A 463 13.62 -1.82 4.69
CA GLY A 463 13.74 -2.81 5.77
C GLY A 463 14.32 -2.23 7.07
N ILE A 464 15.18 -1.21 6.97
CA ILE A 464 15.71 -0.46 8.11
C ILE A 464 14.65 0.49 8.67
N ILE A 465 14.03 1.27 7.79
CA ILE A 465 13.15 2.35 8.19
C ILE A 465 11.83 1.79 8.74
N LEU A 466 11.11 1.00 7.95
CA LEU A 466 9.83 0.41 8.36
C LEU A 466 10.06 -0.73 9.36
N GLY A 467 10.95 -1.66 9.07
CA GLY A 467 11.17 -2.84 9.92
C GLY A 467 11.93 -2.50 11.20
N ALA A 468 13.20 -2.10 11.06
CA ALA A 468 14.08 -1.93 12.22
C ALA A 468 13.73 -0.71 13.07
N TRP A 469 13.39 0.44 12.49
CA TRP A 469 13.12 1.65 13.25
C TRP A 469 11.66 1.79 13.65
N LEU A 470 10.73 1.75 12.69
CA LEU A 470 9.31 1.94 12.98
C LEU A 470 8.65 0.70 13.59
N GLY A 471 9.27 -0.49 13.48
CA GLY A 471 8.73 -1.73 14.06
C GLY A 471 7.53 -2.28 13.28
N ASN A 472 7.43 -1.95 11.99
CA ASN A 472 6.42 -2.47 11.09
C ASN A 472 6.73 -3.93 10.73
N SER A 473 5.70 -4.79 10.78
CA SER A 473 5.80 -6.22 10.49
C SER A 473 4.94 -6.70 9.32
N ASP A 474 4.31 -5.80 8.57
CA ASP A 474 3.43 -6.11 7.44
C ASP A 474 3.85 -5.38 6.17
N VAL A 475 5.15 -5.42 5.86
CA VAL A 475 5.69 -4.90 4.61
C VAL A 475 5.61 -5.98 3.53
N LYS A 476 4.82 -5.72 2.49
CA LYS A 476 4.48 -6.71 1.45
C LYS A 476 4.03 -6.00 0.19
N PHE A 477 4.13 -6.66 -0.97
CA PHE A 477 3.91 -6.00 -2.27
C PHE A 477 2.48 -5.45 -2.45
N ASN A 478 1.46 -5.95 -1.75
CA ASN A 478 0.12 -5.36 -1.78
C ASN A 478 -0.04 -4.11 -0.89
N ASN A 479 0.99 -3.75 -0.12
CA ASN A 479 1.12 -2.49 0.59
C ASN A 479 2.00 -1.51 -0.21
N THR A 480 2.02 -1.65 -1.52
CA THR A 480 2.70 -0.76 -2.44
C THR A 480 1.71 -0.24 -3.47
N ARG A 481 2.04 0.88 -4.12
CA ARG A 481 1.20 1.42 -5.20
C ARG A 481 2.04 2.13 -6.23
N LEU A 482 1.84 1.83 -7.50
CA LEU A 482 2.38 2.59 -8.60
C LEU A 482 1.39 3.71 -8.96
N ASP A 483 1.79 4.94 -8.70
CA ASP A 483 1.00 6.14 -8.96
C ASP A 483 1.52 6.85 -10.19
N VAL A 484 0.63 7.47 -10.96
CA VAL A 484 1.00 8.31 -12.11
C VAL A 484 0.40 9.70 -11.95
N GLU A 485 1.24 10.71 -12.16
CA GLU A 485 0.82 12.09 -12.35
C GLU A 485 0.73 12.39 -13.85
N ARG A 486 -0.46 12.85 -14.28
CA ARG A 486 -0.73 13.29 -15.65
C ARG A 486 -1.09 14.77 -15.66
N PRO A 487 -0.12 15.67 -15.92
CA PRO A 487 -0.40 17.09 -15.94
C PRO A 487 -1.50 17.46 -16.94
N LYS A 488 -2.50 18.22 -16.49
CA LYS A 488 -3.64 18.65 -17.35
C LYS A 488 -3.22 19.51 -18.54
N ASN A 489 -2.05 20.14 -18.46
CA ASN A 489 -1.48 20.97 -19.52
C ASN A 489 -0.76 20.17 -20.62
N GLY A 490 -0.88 18.83 -20.61
CA GLY A 490 -0.13 17.97 -21.53
C GLY A 490 1.36 17.91 -21.22
N GLY A 491 1.74 18.29 -20.01
CA GLY A 491 3.09 18.10 -19.49
C GLY A 491 3.43 16.62 -19.35
N GLU A 492 4.71 16.37 -19.11
CA GLU A 492 5.29 15.04 -19.01
C GLU A 492 4.58 14.17 -17.95
N ALA A 493 4.24 12.93 -18.33
CA ALA A 493 3.75 11.94 -17.39
C ALA A 493 4.86 11.47 -16.44
N LYS A 494 4.59 11.47 -15.14
CA LYS A 494 5.51 10.98 -14.11
C LYS A 494 4.91 9.82 -13.36
N TYR A 495 5.74 8.86 -12.96
CA TYR A 495 5.29 7.73 -12.15
C TYR A 495 6.09 7.65 -10.85
N PHE A 496 5.44 7.14 -9.81
CA PHE A 496 5.93 7.12 -8.44
C PHE A 496 5.59 5.79 -7.78
N HIS A 497 6.59 5.19 -7.15
CA HIS A 497 6.44 4.00 -6.33
C HIS A 497 6.08 4.42 -4.91
N ALA A 498 4.79 4.52 -4.63
CA ALA A 498 4.27 4.89 -3.32
C ALA A 498 4.22 3.68 -2.38
N LEU A 499 4.28 3.98 -1.08
CA LEU A 499 4.20 3.07 0.06
C LEU A 499 2.96 3.40 0.90
N PRO A 500 1.75 3.01 0.47
CA PRO A 500 0.57 3.07 1.31
C PRO A 500 0.62 2.01 2.42
N ASP A 501 -0.23 2.15 3.45
CA ASP A 501 -0.43 1.12 4.50
C ASP A 501 0.84 0.78 5.29
N VAL A 502 1.51 1.81 5.82
CA VAL A 502 2.76 1.71 6.61
C VAL A 502 2.54 1.64 8.12
N GLY A 503 1.30 1.47 8.58
CA GLY A 503 0.87 1.57 9.98
C GLY A 503 0.70 0.23 10.71
N HIS A 504 1.20 -0.89 10.20
CA HIS A 504 1.10 -2.16 10.90
C HIS A 504 2.28 -2.39 11.84
N LEU A 505 2.16 -1.96 13.09
CA LEU A 505 3.16 -2.26 14.10
C LEU A 505 2.93 -3.59 14.80
N THR A 506 4.02 -4.14 15.29
CA THR A 506 3.93 -5.08 16.41
C THR A 506 3.49 -4.33 17.66
N ARG A 507 2.46 -4.85 18.36
CA ARG A 507 1.91 -4.28 19.61
C ARG A 507 2.97 -4.03 20.69
N ASN A 508 4.16 -4.63 20.53
CA ASN A 508 5.26 -4.62 21.49
C ASN A 508 6.56 -4.03 20.93
N PHE A 509 6.53 -3.14 19.94
CA PHE A 509 7.79 -2.54 19.50
C PHE A 509 8.42 -1.75 20.68
N GLY A 510 9.63 -2.16 21.06
CA GLY A 510 10.33 -1.69 22.26
C GLY A 510 11.23 -0.48 22.00
N PHE A 511 12.04 -0.12 23.00
CA PHE A 511 13.05 0.95 22.87
C PHE A 511 14.29 0.52 22.07
N THR A 512 14.49 -0.78 21.87
CA THR A 512 15.65 -1.35 21.18
C THR A 512 15.34 -1.70 19.73
N VAL A 513 16.36 -1.65 18.88
CA VAL A 513 16.32 -2.17 17.52
C VAL A 513 16.87 -3.59 17.50
N ASP A 514 16.09 -4.54 17.02
CA ASP A 514 16.43 -5.97 17.06
C ASP A 514 17.13 -6.40 15.76
N ILE A 515 18.25 -5.74 15.47
CA ILE A 515 19.10 -6.05 14.30
C ILE A 515 20.54 -6.31 14.75
N ASP A 516 21.22 -7.23 14.05
CA ASP A 516 22.64 -7.53 14.28
C ASP A 516 23.43 -7.27 12.98
N PRO A 517 24.10 -6.11 12.86
CA PRO A 517 24.95 -5.79 11.72
C PRO A 517 26.01 -6.86 11.42
N LYS A 518 26.48 -7.62 12.43
CA LYS A 518 27.50 -8.66 12.26
C LYS A 518 26.93 -9.93 11.63
N ALA A 519 25.63 -10.16 11.74
CA ALA A 519 24.96 -11.28 11.11
C ALA A 519 24.78 -11.10 9.59
N GLY A 520 25.05 -9.89 9.07
CA GLY A 520 24.89 -9.53 7.66
C GLY A 520 23.43 -9.35 7.23
N PHE A 521 22.51 -9.21 8.18
CA PHE A 521 21.12 -8.87 7.94
C PHE A 521 20.77 -7.61 8.73
N PHE A 522 20.35 -6.57 8.03
CA PHE A 522 20.12 -5.27 8.64
C PHE A 522 18.64 -4.98 8.95
N HIS A 523 17.75 -5.94 8.75
CA HIS A 523 16.33 -5.80 9.09
C HIS A 523 15.91 -6.89 10.09
N PRO A 524 14.91 -6.63 10.95
CA PRO A 524 14.37 -7.64 11.83
C PRO A 524 13.60 -8.69 11.03
N ASP A 525 13.67 -9.95 11.47
CA ASP A 525 12.87 -11.06 10.92
C ASP A 525 11.45 -11.11 11.52
N MET A 526 10.85 -9.92 11.67
CA MET A 526 9.50 -9.74 12.21
C MET A 526 8.46 -9.58 11.09
N ASN A 527 8.90 -9.29 9.87
CA ASN A 527 8.00 -9.12 8.73
C ASN A 527 7.30 -10.44 8.40
N VAL A 528 5.98 -10.39 8.15
CA VAL A 528 5.19 -11.59 7.82
C VAL A 528 5.48 -12.14 6.42
N SER A 529 6.16 -11.35 5.58
CA SER A 529 6.55 -11.68 4.22
C SER A 529 8.07 -11.66 4.07
N THR A 530 8.63 -12.58 3.26
CA THR A 530 10.01 -12.44 2.78
C THR A 530 10.05 -11.32 1.75
N VAL A 531 11.01 -10.40 1.88
CA VAL A 531 11.32 -9.39 0.86
C VAL A 531 12.82 -9.49 0.59
N ARG A 532 13.20 -10.03 -0.58
CA ARG A 532 14.61 -10.23 -0.99
C ARG A 532 15.39 -8.92 -0.99
N ALA A 533 14.76 -7.80 -1.35
CA ALA A 533 15.42 -6.50 -1.30
C ALA A 533 15.96 -6.20 0.11
N PHE A 534 15.27 -6.62 1.17
CA PHE A 534 15.75 -6.39 2.54
C PHE A 534 16.94 -7.30 2.87
N ASP A 535 16.94 -8.54 2.39
CA ASP A 535 18.09 -9.45 2.50
C ASP A 535 19.33 -8.92 1.77
N ARG A 536 19.14 -8.18 0.66
CA ARG A 536 20.20 -7.56 -0.14
C ARG A 536 20.74 -6.23 0.40
N THR A 537 20.24 -5.75 1.53
CA THR A 537 20.70 -4.50 2.15
C THR A 537 22.20 -4.57 2.47
N THR A 538 23.00 -3.65 1.94
CA THR A 538 24.42 -3.54 2.31
C THR A 538 24.61 -2.70 3.57
N GLN A 539 25.84 -2.71 4.13
CA GLN A 539 26.17 -1.80 5.24
C GLN A 539 26.05 -0.33 4.83
N ASN A 540 26.37 0.02 3.58
CA ASN A 540 26.24 1.38 3.07
C ASN A 540 24.78 1.79 2.88
N ASP A 541 23.92 0.89 2.41
CA ASP A 541 22.47 1.14 2.31
C ASP A 541 21.87 1.37 3.72
N ALA A 542 22.29 0.56 4.70
CA ALA A 542 21.86 0.71 6.08
C ALA A 542 22.36 2.02 6.72
N LYS A 543 23.64 2.38 6.54
CA LYS A 543 24.18 3.68 6.99
C LYS A 543 23.45 4.86 6.34
N TRP A 544 23.16 4.77 5.05
CA TRP A 544 22.39 5.80 4.33
C TRP A 544 21.00 5.96 4.96
N ALA A 545 20.29 4.85 5.18
CA ALA A 545 18.97 4.87 5.82
C ALA A 545 19.05 5.53 7.19
N VAL A 546 19.99 5.10 8.05
CA VAL A 546 20.18 5.68 9.39
C VAL A 546 20.57 7.15 9.35
N ALA A 547 21.36 7.59 8.37
CA ALA A 547 21.67 9.00 8.19
C ALA A 547 20.42 9.82 7.85
N LYS A 548 19.50 9.29 7.03
CA LYS A 548 18.20 9.94 6.80
C LYS A 548 17.37 10.02 8.08
N LEU A 549 17.29 8.94 8.86
CA LEU A 549 16.62 8.96 10.18
C LEU A 549 17.25 9.98 11.13
N ALA A 550 18.58 10.04 11.15
CA ALA A 550 19.35 10.91 12.01
C ALA A 550 19.22 12.40 11.63
N SER A 551 18.81 12.71 10.41
CA SER A 551 18.52 14.09 10.00
C SER A 551 17.25 14.67 10.64
N LEU A 552 16.35 13.82 11.17
CA LEU A 552 15.14 14.26 11.85
C LEU A 552 15.46 14.76 13.27
N SER A 553 14.96 15.95 13.59
CA SER A 553 14.90 16.52 14.93
C SER A 553 13.85 15.82 15.79
N GLU A 554 13.95 16.00 17.10
CA GLU A 554 12.94 15.49 18.03
C GLU A 554 11.56 16.11 17.77
N GLU A 555 11.49 17.42 17.50
CA GLU A 555 10.25 18.13 17.24
C GLU A 555 9.53 17.60 16.01
N GLN A 556 10.27 17.23 14.95
CA GLN A 556 9.72 16.60 13.74
C GLN A 556 9.15 15.21 14.02
N ILE A 557 9.85 14.40 14.82
CA ILE A 557 9.37 13.07 15.24
C ILE A 557 8.08 13.23 16.05
N VAL A 558 8.10 14.12 17.05
CA VAL A 558 6.95 14.36 17.94
C VAL A 558 5.75 14.89 17.16
N ALA A 559 5.95 15.85 16.26
CA ALA A 559 4.90 16.36 15.40
C ALA A 559 4.24 15.25 14.56
N SER A 560 5.05 14.35 14.00
CA SER A 560 4.53 13.20 13.24
C SER A 560 3.70 12.27 14.12
N VAL A 561 4.19 11.95 15.34
CA VAL A 561 3.46 11.10 16.30
C VAL A 561 2.15 11.75 16.76
N ALA A 562 2.18 13.07 16.99
CA ALA A 562 1.02 13.83 17.44
C ALA A 562 -0.15 13.79 16.43
N ALA A 563 0.13 13.56 15.15
CA ALA A 563 -0.91 13.41 14.14
C ALA A 563 -1.67 12.07 14.21
N GLY A 564 -1.13 11.08 14.92
CA GLY A 564 -1.76 9.76 15.12
C GLY A 564 -2.19 9.46 16.56
N ALA A 565 -1.73 10.24 17.53
CA ALA A 565 -1.96 9.99 18.96
C ALA A 565 -3.33 10.49 19.41
N PHE A 566 -4.01 9.69 20.24
CA PHE A 566 -5.30 10.07 20.84
C PHE A 566 -5.18 10.76 22.20
N ASN A 567 -4.04 10.62 22.88
CA ASN A 567 -3.74 11.24 24.18
C ASN A 567 -2.24 11.59 24.31
N ASP A 568 -1.94 12.42 25.30
CA ASP A 568 -0.61 13.01 25.51
C ASP A 568 0.40 11.98 26.07
N GLU A 569 -0.07 10.97 26.81
CA GLU A 569 0.74 9.86 27.33
C GLU A 569 1.25 8.97 26.20
N ALA A 570 0.36 8.59 25.28
CA ALA A 570 0.67 7.77 24.13
C ALA A 570 1.60 8.51 23.15
N LEU A 571 1.36 9.81 22.95
CA LEU A 571 2.28 10.69 22.21
C LEU A 571 3.68 10.67 22.84
N ALA A 572 3.79 10.93 24.14
CA ALA A 572 5.07 10.96 24.84
C ALA A 572 5.82 9.61 24.75
N LEU A 573 5.13 8.51 25.04
CA LEU A 573 5.73 7.17 25.02
C LEU A 573 6.19 6.77 23.61
N TYR A 574 5.35 6.99 22.60
CA TYR A 574 5.65 6.56 21.25
C TYR A 574 6.76 7.42 20.62
N ALA A 575 6.76 8.74 20.85
CA ALA A 575 7.85 9.61 20.43
C ALA A 575 9.18 9.21 21.09
N GLU A 576 9.18 8.92 22.39
CA GLU A 576 10.39 8.50 23.10
C GLU A 576 10.94 7.16 22.58
N LYS A 577 10.07 6.19 22.26
CA LYS A 577 10.50 4.94 21.61
C LYS A 577 11.16 5.19 20.25
N LEU A 578 10.57 6.02 19.40
CA LEU A 578 11.16 6.34 18.09
C LEU A 578 12.50 7.06 18.22
N VAL A 579 12.60 8.02 19.13
CA VAL A 579 13.86 8.74 19.42
C VAL A 579 14.93 7.77 19.93
N ALA A 580 14.59 6.90 20.88
CA ALA A 580 15.52 5.91 21.43
C ALA A 580 16.05 4.94 20.36
N ARG A 581 15.16 4.45 19.48
CA ARG A 581 15.51 3.55 18.39
C ARG A 581 16.37 4.25 17.32
N ARG A 582 16.08 5.51 17.00
CA ARG A 582 16.92 6.35 16.12
C ARG A 582 18.34 6.42 16.68
N ASP A 583 18.47 6.80 17.94
CA ASP A 583 19.78 6.92 18.61
C ASP A 583 20.51 5.57 18.71
N ALA A 584 19.79 4.48 18.96
CA ALA A 584 20.36 3.14 18.95
C ALA A 584 20.95 2.77 17.57
N LEU A 585 20.25 3.10 16.48
CA LEU A 585 20.75 2.91 15.12
C LEU A 585 21.97 3.81 14.84
N VAL A 586 21.95 5.08 15.24
CA VAL A 586 23.10 5.99 15.08
C VAL A 586 24.35 5.42 15.75
N ARG A 587 24.24 4.94 17.00
CA ARG A 587 25.35 4.28 17.71
C ARG A 587 25.79 3.00 17.01
N MET A 588 24.84 2.15 16.65
CA MET A 588 25.09 0.85 16.03
C MET A 588 25.88 0.94 14.73
N PHE A 589 25.64 1.98 13.93
CA PHE A 589 26.34 2.21 12.66
C PHE A 589 27.54 3.16 12.77
N GLY A 590 27.90 3.59 13.99
CA GLY A 590 29.07 4.44 14.26
C GLY A 590 28.94 5.86 13.71
N LEU A 591 27.72 6.41 13.71
CA LEU A 591 27.41 7.71 13.10
C LEU A 591 27.33 8.86 14.12
N GLU A 592 27.70 8.64 15.38
CA GLU A 592 27.63 9.65 16.47
C GLU A 592 28.51 10.88 16.23
N GLY A 593 29.60 10.72 15.45
CA GLY A 593 30.46 11.85 15.06
C GLY A 593 29.85 12.75 13.98
N GLU A 594 28.83 12.25 13.26
CA GLU A 594 28.13 12.97 12.18
C GLU A 594 26.77 13.48 12.65
N PHE A 595 26.11 12.74 13.54
CA PHE A 595 24.77 13.07 14.05
C PHE A 595 24.70 12.99 15.56
N ALA A 596 24.25 14.07 16.19
CA ALA A 596 24.03 14.10 17.62
C ALA A 596 22.91 13.14 18.05
N LEU A 597 23.11 12.54 19.22
CA LEU A 597 22.10 11.76 19.92
C LEU A 597 21.07 12.70 20.55
N LEU A 598 19.79 12.41 20.37
CA LEU A 598 18.70 13.17 21.01
C LEU A 598 18.50 12.76 22.49
N ARG A 599 19.01 11.59 22.86
CA ARG A 599 19.02 10.99 24.20
C ARG A 599 20.44 10.48 24.52
N PRO A 600 21.41 11.37 24.74
CA PRO A 600 22.78 10.96 25.07
C PRO A 600 22.85 10.10 26.34
N ASN A 601 21.93 10.32 27.29
CA ASN A 601 21.85 9.60 28.57
C ASN A 601 20.92 8.37 28.53
N GLY A 602 20.46 7.96 27.35
CA GLY A 602 19.52 6.85 27.18
C GLY A 602 18.04 7.26 27.26
N PRO A 603 17.13 6.32 26.95
CA PRO A 603 15.70 6.59 26.86
C PRO A 603 15.04 6.86 28.22
N ASN A 604 14.08 7.77 28.25
CA ASN A 604 13.18 7.94 29.39
C ASN A 604 12.03 6.92 29.30
N GLN A 605 12.07 5.84 30.09
CA GLN A 605 11.05 4.79 30.01
C GLN A 605 9.65 5.24 30.47
N THR A 606 9.57 6.36 31.21
CA THR A 606 8.32 6.94 31.71
C THR A 606 8.29 8.43 31.36
N PRO A 607 8.18 8.76 30.07
CA PRO A 607 8.17 10.16 29.66
C PRO A 607 6.90 10.84 30.21
N PRO A 608 7.01 12.09 30.71
CA PRO A 608 5.83 12.83 31.15
C PRO A 608 4.89 13.07 29.96
N PRO A 609 3.57 13.22 30.19
CA PRO A 609 2.62 13.54 29.13
C PRO A 609 3.09 14.74 28.32
N ARG A 610 2.99 14.64 26.99
CA ARG A 610 3.48 15.66 26.06
C ARG A 610 2.35 16.10 25.15
N ARG A 611 2.12 17.40 25.08
CA ARG A 611 1.21 18.01 24.11
C ARG A 611 1.99 18.66 22.99
N PHE A 612 1.57 18.45 21.74
CA PHE A 612 2.11 19.20 20.62
C PHE A 612 1.37 20.54 20.48
N THR A 613 2.08 21.66 20.61
CA THR A 613 1.51 23.02 20.51
C THR A 613 1.78 23.70 19.16
N GLY A 614 2.57 23.09 18.27
CA GLY A 614 3.02 23.70 17.02
C GLY A 614 1.99 23.74 15.88
N ALA A 615 0.69 23.60 16.19
CA ALA A 615 -0.37 23.59 15.19
C ALA A 615 -1.04 24.97 14.97
N GLU A 616 -0.88 25.88 15.94
CA GLU A 616 -1.48 27.23 15.95
C GLU A 616 -0.89 28.15 14.88
#